data_AF-A0A6M0G9T3-F1
#
_entry.id   AF-A0A6M0G9T3-F1
#
_cell.length_a   1.000
_cell.length_b   1.000
_cell.length_c   1.000
_cell.angle_alpha   90.00
_cell.angle_beta   90.00
_cell.angle_gamma   90.00
#
_symmetry.space_group_name_H-M   'P 1'
#
loop_
_entity.id
_entity.type
_entity.pdbx_description
1 polymer ?
#
loop_
_entity_poly.entity_id
_entity_poly.type
_entity_poly.pdbx_seq_one_letter_code
_entity_poly.pdbx_strand_id
1 'polypeptide(L)'
;MKKEKFPARLHVLIASNSDQAIVIRRGPSKYTCVLSWDRKKNSFEVSQWLKGRIYERRADISPSGKYWIYFAMNGKWDSETKGSWTAIAKAPWLKAIALFAKGDCWHGGGLFLDDQTYWLNDGYGHEPLFTSSKVTRNKSYQPQNYYGGECLHIYYNRLQREGWMLKHSSKKGKWNSETIFEKKLSHNWLLRKICHDQLGSPKGKGCYWDEHQLLNEHGDIFVKSSWEWAEGFDKSIIFAEGGILYQIFLQSSDKLSEPKLLHDFNEYKFEFRQAPY
;
A
#
# COMPACT_ATOMS: atom_id res chain seq x y z
N MET A 1 7.67 29.27 -17.01
CA MET A 1 7.14 27.90 -17.20
C MET A 1 6.21 27.57 -16.04
N LYS A 2 4.94 27.22 -16.30
CA LYS A 2 4.05 26.70 -15.23
C LYS A 2 4.64 25.39 -14.73
N LYS A 3 4.90 25.30 -13.42
CA LYS A 3 5.40 24.09 -12.79
C LYS A 3 4.31 23.03 -12.93
N GLU A 4 4.60 21.96 -13.66
CA GLU A 4 3.67 20.85 -13.87
C GLU A 4 3.27 20.28 -12.50
N LYS A 5 1.98 20.38 -12.15
CA LYS A 5 1.45 19.91 -10.88
C LYS A 5 1.13 18.42 -11.05
N PHE A 6 1.93 17.57 -10.43
CA PHE A 6 1.61 16.14 -10.38
C PHE A 6 0.56 15.88 -9.30
N PRO A 7 -0.44 15.02 -9.59
CA PRO A 7 -1.39 14.60 -8.58
C PRO A 7 -0.73 13.82 -7.44
N ALA A 8 -1.41 13.77 -6.31
CA ALA A 8 -1.02 12.92 -5.20
C ALA A 8 -1.03 11.44 -5.62
N ARG A 9 -0.02 10.67 -5.20
CA ARG A 9 0.00 9.22 -5.32
C ARG A 9 -0.64 8.61 -4.08
N LEU A 10 -1.54 7.68 -4.30
CA LEU A 10 -2.31 7.03 -3.24
C LEU A 10 -1.99 5.54 -3.18
N HIS A 11 -1.95 5.03 -1.97
CA HIS A 11 -1.95 3.60 -1.69
C HIS A 11 -2.82 3.37 -0.47
N VAL A 12 -3.70 2.38 -0.53
CA VAL A 12 -4.65 2.10 0.55
C VAL A 12 -4.37 0.72 1.12
N LEU A 13 -4.34 0.64 2.46
CA LEU A 13 -4.31 -0.61 3.21
C LEU A 13 -5.68 -0.79 3.87
N ILE A 14 -6.38 -1.86 3.55
CA ILE A 14 -7.73 -2.15 4.06
C ILE A 14 -7.64 -3.25 5.11
N ALA A 15 -8.17 -2.99 6.31
CA ALA A 15 -8.28 -4.02 7.34
C ALA A 15 -9.32 -5.06 6.91
N SER A 16 -8.96 -6.35 6.96
CA SER A 16 -9.83 -7.43 6.48
C SER A 16 -11.05 -7.67 7.37
N ASN A 17 -10.93 -7.37 8.67
CA ASN A 17 -11.93 -7.69 9.69
C ASN A 17 -12.54 -6.43 10.33
N SER A 18 -12.44 -5.27 9.67
CA SER A 18 -13.11 -4.04 10.12
C SER A 18 -13.34 -3.05 8.98
N ASP A 19 -14.13 -2.02 9.24
CA ASP A 19 -14.38 -0.91 8.30
C ASP A 19 -13.23 0.09 8.21
N GLN A 20 -12.09 -0.19 8.85
CA GLN A 20 -10.95 0.72 8.89
C GLN A 20 -10.02 0.51 7.70
N ALA A 21 -9.46 1.60 7.20
CA ALA A 21 -8.39 1.61 6.22
C ALA A 21 -7.42 2.76 6.47
N ILE A 22 -6.21 2.62 5.94
CA ILE A 22 -5.19 3.66 5.93
C ILE A 22 -4.99 4.12 4.49
N VAL A 23 -5.07 5.43 4.25
CA VAL A 23 -4.65 6.03 2.98
C VAL A 23 -3.27 6.64 3.17
N ILE A 24 -2.29 6.14 2.41
CA ILE A 24 -0.94 6.69 2.32
C ILE A 24 -0.92 7.61 1.11
N ARG A 25 -0.85 8.92 1.36
CA ARG A 25 -0.81 9.96 0.33
C ARG A 25 0.59 10.55 0.22
N ARG A 26 1.21 10.42 -0.95
CA ARG A 26 2.54 10.98 -1.26
C ARG A 26 2.48 12.00 -2.38
N GLY A 27 3.29 13.06 -2.23
CA GLY A 27 3.57 14.00 -3.31
C GLY A 27 2.62 15.21 -3.38
N PRO A 28 2.97 16.20 -4.23
CA PRO A 28 4.28 16.38 -4.85
C PRO A 28 5.36 16.92 -3.87
N SER A 29 5.15 16.82 -2.55
CA SER A 29 6.05 17.33 -1.53
C SER A 29 7.00 16.25 -0.93
N LYS A 30 8.03 16.69 -0.20
CA LYS A 30 8.91 15.84 0.65
C LYS A 30 8.19 15.20 1.85
N TYR A 31 6.86 15.18 1.84
CA TYR A 31 6.04 14.69 2.92
C TYR A 31 5.11 13.58 2.46
N THR A 32 4.91 12.61 3.34
CA THR A 32 3.87 11.59 3.22
C THR A 32 2.82 11.86 4.28
N CYS A 33 1.56 11.95 3.86
CA CYS A 33 0.41 12.07 4.75
C CYS A 33 -0.20 10.68 4.94
N VAL A 34 -0.51 10.34 6.18
CA VAL A 34 -1.28 9.15 6.53
C VAL A 34 -2.65 9.62 6.99
N LEU A 35 -3.70 9.07 6.38
CA LEU A 35 -5.09 9.37 6.72
C LEU A 35 -5.80 8.11 7.18
N SER A 36 -6.71 8.27 8.14
CA SER A 36 -7.71 7.27 8.46
C SER A 36 -8.80 7.29 7.39
N TRP A 37 -9.36 6.12 7.10
CA TRP A 37 -10.58 6.00 6.32
C TRP A 37 -11.55 5.08 7.05
N ASP A 38 -12.66 5.66 7.50
CA ASP A 38 -13.83 4.91 7.97
C ASP A 38 -14.70 4.60 6.74
N ARG A 39 -14.69 3.35 6.29
CA ARG A 39 -15.38 2.90 5.08
C ARG A 39 -16.89 2.83 5.25
N LYS A 40 -17.37 2.70 6.48
CA LYS A 40 -18.81 2.69 6.78
C LYS A 40 -19.41 4.08 6.63
N LYS A 41 -18.72 5.10 7.15
CA LYS A 41 -19.14 6.50 7.05
C LYS A 41 -18.66 7.19 5.77
N ASN A 42 -17.71 6.58 5.07
CA ASN A 42 -16.95 7.20 3.98
C ASN A 42 -16.32 8.53 4.39
N SER A 43 -15.70 8.57 5.57
CA SER A 43 -15.02 9.74 6.10
C SER A 43 -13.51 9.53 6.16
N PHE A 44 -12.77 10.58 5.80
CA PHE A 44 -11.31 10.60 5.77
C PHE A 44 -10.79 11.64 6.75
N GLU A 45 -9.83 11.27 7.60
CA GLU A 45 -9.21 12.22 8.53
C GLU A 45 -7.69 12.13 8.48
N VAL A 46 -7.03 13.28 8.44
CA VAL A 46 -5.56 13.35 8.52
C VAL A 46 -5.11 12.76 9.84
N SER A 47 -4.24 11.76 9.84
CA SER A 47 -3.70 11.20 11.09
C SER A 47 -2.38 11.87 11.41
N GLN A 48 -1.37 11.70 10.55
CA GLN A 48 -0.06 12.27 10.81
C GLN A 48 0.74 12.45 9.51
N TRP A 49 1.64 13.42 9.52
CA TRP A 49 2.55 13.69 8.42
C TRP A 49 3.97 13.24 8.77
N LEU A 50 4.64 12.60 7.81
CA LEU A 50 6.06 12.32 7.84
C LEU A 50 6.79 13.24 6.88
N LYS A 51 7.83 13.95 7.32
CA LYS A 51 8.82 14.57 6.44
C LYS A 51 9.82 13.50 5.98
N GLY A 52 9.46 12.76 4.95
CA GLY A 52 10.19 11.60 4.45
C GLY A 52 9.37 10.80 3.47
N ARG A 53 9.82 9.57 3.22
CA ARG A 53 9.12 8.58 2.40
C ARG A 53 8.61 7.46 3.29
N ILE A 54 7.38 7.02 3.04
CA ILE A 54 6.90 5.69 3.42
C ILE A 54 6.94 4.85 2.15
N TYR A 55 7.48 3.63 2.26
CA TYR A 55 7.44 2.65 1.17
C TYR A 55 6.16 1.85 1.32
N GLU A 56 5.10 2.31 0.69
CA GLU A 56 3.73 1.79 0.80
C GLU A 56 3.61 0.30 0.45
N ARG A 57 4.44 -0.17 -0.49
CA ARG A 57 4.55 -1.58 -0.89
C ARG A 57 5.28 -2.46 0.13
N ARG A 58 5.91 -1.85 1.14
CA ARG A 58 6.56 -2.50 2.29
C ARG A 58 5.78 -2.29 3.58
N ALA A 59 4.51 -1.90 3.48
CA ALA A 59 3.64 -1.68 4.63
C ALA A 59 2.54 -2.74 4.71
N ASP A 60 1.91 -2.88 5.86
CA ASP A 60 0.76 -3.76 6.04
C ASP A 60 -0.09 -3.32 7.24
N ILE A 61 -1.36 -3.71 7.25
CA ILE A 61 -2.31 -3.41 8.32
C ILE A 61 -2.78 -4.71 8.97
N SER A 62 -2.88 -4.74 10.29
CA SER A 62 -3.41 -5.89 11.03
C SER A 62 -4.87 -6.16 10.63
N PRO A 63 -5.37 -7.41 10.69
CA PRO A 63 -6.74 -7.75 10.30
C PRO A 63 -7.84 -6.87 10.91
N SER A 64 -7.75 -6.53 12.21
CA SER A 64 -8.69 -5.63 12.89
C SER A 64 -8.55 -4.15 12.53
N GLY A 65 -7.43 -3.76 11.91
CA GLY A 65 -7.09 -2.36 11.68
C GLY A 65 -6.56 -1.64 12.92
N LYS A 66 -6.15 -2.36 13.98
CA LYS A 66 -5.61 -1.77 15.21
C LYS A 66 -4.17 -1.29 15.07
N TYR A 67 -3.37 -2.02 14.30
CA TYR A 67 -1.95 -1.73 14.09
C TYR A 67 -1.60 -1.74 12.60
N TRP A 68 -0.49 -1.10 12.28
CA TRP A 68 0.11 -1.19 10.96
C TRP A 68 1.64 -1.18 11.09
N ILE A 69 2.29 -1.80 10.12
CA ILE A 69 3.74 -1.90 9.98
C ILE A 69 4.13 -1.18 8.71
N TYR A 70 5.22 -0.42 8.74
CA TYR A 70 5.69 0.32 7.57
C TYR A 70 7.19 0.50 7.58
N PHE A 71 7.77 0.51 6.38
CA PHE A 71 9.14 0.97 6.16
C PHE A 71 9.16 2.44 5.74
N ALA A 72 10.04 3.22 6.37
CA ALA A 72 10.17 4.64 6.09
C ALA A 72 11.64 5.09 6.03
N MET A 73 11.86 6.23 5.36
CA MET A 73 13.18 6.83 5.17
C MET A 73 13.07 8.35 5.16
N ASN A 74 13.97 9.02 5.87
CA ASN A 74 14.11 10.48 5.84
C ASN A 74 15.53 10.95 5.50
N GLY A 75 16.50 10.03 5.38
CA GLY A 75 17.89 10.33 5.01
C GLY A 75 18.70 11.06 6.07
N LYS A 76 18.23 11.10 7.32
CA LYS A 76 19.02 11.61 8.46
C LYS A 76 19.94 10.51 8.98
N TRP A 77 21.05 10.26 8.29
CA TRP A 77 21.92 9.11 8.56
C TRP A 77 22.56 9.12 9.95
N ASP A 78 22.72 10.29 10.57
CA ASP A 78 23.27 10.44 11.93
C ASP A 78 22.21 10.26 13.05
N SER A 79 20.94 10.01 12.72
CA SER A 79 19.90 9.76 13.73
C SER A 79 19.96 8.35 14.31
N GLU A 80 19.26 8.10 15.42
CA GLU A 80 19.14 6.75 16.02
C GLU A 80 18.64 5.68 15.04
N THR A 81 17.75 6.07 14.11
CA THR A 81 17.26 5.19 13.06
C THR A 81 18.23 5.00 11.90
N LYS A 82 19.34 5.74 11.87
CA LYS A 82 20.28 5.78 10.76
C LYS A 82 19.56 6.10 9.44
N GLY A 83 18.71 7.13 9.42
CA GLY A 83 18.01 7.60 8.22
C GLY A 83 16.87 6.74 7.63
N SER A 84 16.72 5.47 8.02
CA SER A 84 15.65 4.56 7.56
C SER A 84 15.25 3.54 8.63
N TRP A 85 13.98 3.13 8.66
CA TRP A 85 13.48 2.26 9.72
C TRP A 85 12.24 1.47 9.31
N THR A 86 12.02 0.35 10.00
CA THR A 86 10.71 -0.29 10.08
C THR A 86 10.06 0.10 11.39
N ALA A 87 8.80 0.53 11.36
CA ALA A 87 8.02 0.83 12.55
C ALA A 87 6.72 0.04 12.56
N ILE A 88 6.26 -0.31 13.76
CA ILE A 88 4.88 -0.73 14.03
C ILE A 88 4.24 0.37 14.85
N ALA A 89 3.04 0.80 14.48
CA ALA A 89 2.30 1.84 15.17
C ALA A 89 0.83 1.45 15.33
N LYS A 90 0.10 2.14 16.21
CA LYS A 90 -1.37 2.04 16.21
C LYS A 90 -1.87 2.69 14.93
N ALA A 91 -2.63 1.95 14.13
CA ALA A 91 -3.24 2.53 12.95
C ALA A 91 -4.22 3.64 13.40
N PRO A 92 -4.28 4.79 12.71
CA PRO A 92 -3.54 5.19 11.49
C PRO A 92 -2.34 6.13 11.77
N TRP A 93 -1.75 6.09 12.97
CA TRP A 93 -0.71 7.03 13.42
C TRP A 93 0.70 6.59 13.06
N LEU A 94 1.64 7.54 12.93
CA LEU A 94 3.07 7.25 12.72
C LEU A 94 3.85 7.09 14.03
N LYS A 95 3.23 7.31 15.19
CA LYS A 95 3.91 7.12 16.48
C LYS A 95 4.17 5.64 16.72
N ALA A 96 5.43 5.23 16.57
CA ALA A 96 5.85 3.85 16.72
C ALA A 96 5.60 3.33 18.16
N ILE A 97 5.12 2.10 18.24
CA ILE A 97 5.11 1.25 19.44
C ILE A 97 6.20 0.18 19.40
N ALA A 98 6.76 -0.08 18.22
CA ALA A 98 8.02 -0.79 18.04
C ALA A 98 8.79 -0.16 16.88
N LEU A 99 10.10 -0.01 17.02
CA LEU A 99 10.95 0.71 16.07
C LEU A 99 12.25 -0.05 15.85
N PHE A 100 12.58 -0.27 14.58
CA PHE A 100 13.76 -0.99 14.12
C PHE A 100 14.56 -0.10 13.19
N ALA A 101 15.72 0.39 13.65
CA ALA A 101 16.67 1.15 12.84
C ALA A 101 17.23 0.27 11.72
N LYS A 102 17.53 0.84 10.54
CA LYS A 102 18.03 0.06 9.39
C LYS A 102 19.33 0.57 8.77
N GLY A 103 19.48 1.87 8.54
CA GLY A 103 20.73 2.40 7.96
C GLY A 103 20.87 2.31 6.43
N ASP A 104 19.99 1.58 5.75
CA ASP A 104 19.93 1.50 4.29
C ASP A 104 18.49 1.28 3.80
N CYS A 105 18.28 1.09 2.49
CA CYS A 105 16.96 0.85 1.90
C CYS A 105 16.76 -0.60 1.43
N TRP A 106 17.61 -1.54 1.82
CA TRP A 106 17.40 -2.96 1.57
C TRP A 106 16.46 -3.53 2.64
N HIS A 107 15.62 -4.50 2.27
CA HIS A 107 14.67 -5.09 3.22
C HIS A 107 13.73 -4.06 3.88
N GLY A 108 13.25 -4.37 5.08
CA GLY A 108 12.38 -3.50 5.86
C GLY A 108 10.90 -3.63 5.48
N GLY A 109 10.05 -3.24 6.43
CA GLY A 109 8.63 -3.53 6.37
C GLY A 109 8.30 -4.91 6.92
N GLY A 110 7.08 -5.38 6.65
CA GLY A 110 6.65 -6.70 7.09
C GLY A 110 5.17 -6.95 6.87
N LEU A 111 4.69 -8.07 7.39
CA LEU A 111 3.31 -8.54 7.27
C LEU A 111 2.75 -8.90 8.64
N PHE A 112 1.49 -8.57 8.89
CA PHE A 112 0.74 -9.14 9.99
C PHE A 112 0.29 -10.56 9.65
N LEU A 113 0.46 -11.46 10.61
CA LEU A 113 -0.07 -12.82 10.58
C LEU A 113 -1.43 -12.88 11.26
N ASP A 114 -1.59 -12.06 12.30
CA ASP A 114 -2.83 -11.81 13.03
C ASP A 114 -2.76 -10.40 13.69
N ASP A 115 -3.67 -10.07 14.61
CA ASP A 115 -3.72 -8.76 15.26
C ASP A 115 -2.58 -8.45 16.24
N GLN A 116 -1.80 -9.46 16.61
CA GLN A 116 -0.72 -9.35 17.58
C GLN A 116 0.60 -9.89 17.04
N THR A 117 0.58 -10.76 16.05
CA THR A 117 1.77 -11.40 15.50
C THR A 117 2.13 -10.84 14.14
N TYR A 118 3.42 -10.55 13.94
CA TYR A 118 3.93 -10.05 12.67
C TYR A 118 5.22 -10.74 12.25
N TRP A 119 5.47 -10.71 10.95
CA TRP A 119 6.75 -11.04 10.34
C TRP A 119 7.46 -9.75 9.92
N LEU A 120 8.73 -9.63 10.27
CA LEU A 120 9.60 -8.53 9.82
C LEU A 120 10.39 -9.01 8.60
N ASN A 121 10.31 -8.27 7.49
CA ASN A 121 11.21 -8.47 6.36
C ASN A 121 12.60 -7.94 6.74
N ASP A 122 13.30 -8.70 7.58
CA ASP A 122 14.52 -8.23 8.23
C ASP A 122 15.70 -8.30 7.28
N GLY A 123 15.92 -9.49 6.70
CA GLY A 123 17.10 -9.81 5.90
C GLY A 123 18.37 -9.70 6.73
N TYR A 124 18.83 -8.47 6.95
CA TYR A 124 19.95 -8.12 7.80
C TYR A 124 19.84 -6.66 8.31
N GLY A 125 20.54 -6.37 9.41
CA GLY A 125 20.85 -5.01 9.84
C GLY A 125 19.71 -4.22 10.47
N HIS A 126 18.54 -4.83 10.75
CA HIS A 126 17.58 -4.17 11.62
C HIS A 126 18.01 -4.25 13.09
N GLU A 127 18.21 -3.10 13.70
CA GLU A 127 18.52 -2.98 15.12
C GLU A 127 17.25 -2.52 15.87
N PRO A 128 16.73 -3.32 16.83
CA PRO A 128 15.58 -2.90 17.62
C PRO A 128 15.97 -1.74 18.55
N LEU A 129 15.37 -0.57 18.37
CA LEU A 129 15.53 0.56 19.29
C LEU A 129 14.61 0.40 20.50
N PHE A 130 13.35 0.01 20.25
CA PHE A 130 12.42 -0.39 21.28
C PHE A 130 11.32 -1.28 20.69
N THR A 131 10.69 -2.07 21.56
CA THR A 131 9.55 -2.92 21.22
C THR A 131 8.46 -2.80 22.28
N SER A 132 7.24 -3.22 21.94
CA SER A 132 6.09 -3.21 22.83
C SER A 132 5.54 -4.63 22.92
N SER A 133 5.12 -5.05 24.12
CA SER A 133 4.47 -6.35 24.34
C SER A 133 3.09 -6.48 23.67
N LYS A 134 2.57 -5.39 23.09
CA LYS A 134 1.30 -5.39 22.35
C LYS A 134 1.34 -6.13 21.03
N VAL A 135 2.55 -6.35 20.50
CA VAL A 135 2.78 -7.08 19.24
C VAL A 135 4.05 -7.93 19.37
N THR A 136 4.04 -9.11 18.77
CA THR A 136 5.10 -10.11 18.87
C THR A 136 5.62 -10.46 17.49
N ARG A 137 6.94 -10.39 17.32
CA ARG A 137 7.59 -10.85 16.09
C ARG A 137 7.61 -12.38 16.07
N ASN A 138 7.04 -12.99 15.04
CA ASN A 138 7.26 -14.40 14.74
C ASN A 138 8.55 -14.54 13.91
N LYS A 139 9.64 -14.99 14.56
CA LYS A 139 10.95 -15.19 13.91
C LYS A 139 11.01 -16.48 13.06
N SER A 140 10.14 -17.43 13.34
CA SER A 140 10.09 -18.74 12.68
C SER A 140 9.30 -18.69 11.38
N TYR A 141 8.39 -17.72 11.24
CA TYR A 141 7.59 -17.55 10.05
C TYR A 141 8.44 -17.02 8.88
N GLN A 142 8.20 -17.59 7.70
CA GLN A 142 8.64 -17.05 6.42
C GLN A 142 7.43 -16.99 5.48
N PRO A 143 7.30 -15.94 4.64
CA PRO A 143 6.28 -15.91 3.62
C PRO A 143 6.40 -17.11 2.68
N GLN A 144 5.27 -17.61 2.20
CA GLN A 144 5.21 -18.78 1.33
C GLN A 144 6.07 -18.63 0.07
N ASN A 145 6.12 -17.42 -0.49
CA ASN A 145 6.82 -17.15 -1.75
C ASN A 145 7.93 -16.11 -1.54
N TYR A 146 9.05 -16.29 -2.24
CA TYR A 146 10.16 -15.34 -2.23
C TYR A 146 10.17 -14.49 -3.51
N TYR A 147 10.14 -13.16 -3.34
CA TYR A 147 10.15 -12.19 -4.44
C TYR A 147 11.25 -11.13 -4.26
N GLY A 148 12.40 -11.56 -3.74
CA GLY A 148 13.53 -10.68 -3.43
C GLY A 148 13.50 -10.10 -2.03
N GLY A 149 14.40 -9.14 -1.75
CA GLY A 149 14.51 -8.55 -0.43
C GLY A 149 13.59 -7.36 -0.19
N GLU A 150 12.96 -6.78 -1.22
CA GLU A 150 12.46 -5.40 -1.14
C GLU A 150 10.93 -5.28 -1.26
N CYS A 151 10.43 -4.36 -2.11
CA CYS A 151 9.02 -4.01 -2.24
C CYS A 151 8.17 -5.21 -2.67
N LEU A 152 8.64 -6.00 -3.64
CA LEU A 152 7.85 -7.09 -4.21
C LEU A 152 7.59 -8.21 -3.21
N HIS A 153 8.55 -8.50 -2.33
CA HIS A 153 8.43 -9.60 -1.38
C HIS A 153 7.32 -9.37 -0.35
N ILE A 154 7.15 -8.14 0.12
CA ILE A 154 6.03 -7.80 0.99
C ILE A 154 4.76 -7.63 0.16
N TYR A 155 4.82 -6.85 -0.92
CA TYR A 155 3.63 -6.51 -1.71
C TYR A 155 2.93 -7.74 -2.30
N TYR A 156 3.66 -8.65 -2.93
CA TYR A 156 3.06 -9.82 -3.59
C TYR A 156 2.53 -10.85 -2.59
N ASN A 157 3.26 -11.12 -1.51
CA ASN A 157 2.72 -11.98 -0.45
C ASN A 157 1.48 -11.35 0.21
N ARG A 158 1.43 -10.03 0.36
CA ARG A 158 0.24 -9.32 0.84
C ARG A 158 -0.95 -9.47 -0.12
N LEU A 159 -0.73 -9.25 -1.43
CA LEU A 159 -1.75 -9.46 -2.46
C LEU A 159 -2.31 -10.90 -2.42
N GLN A 160 -1.43 -11.90 -2.33
CA GLN A 160 -1.84 -13.31 -2.26
C GLN A 160 -2.65 -13.63 -1.01
N ARG A 161 -2.25 -13.09 0.15
CA ARG A 161 -3.04 -13.17 1.39
C ARG A 161 -4.43 -12.53 1.22
N GLU A 162 -4.53 -11.46 0.43
CA GLU A 162 -5.75 -10.71 0.16
C GLU A 162 -6.60 -11.29 -0.99
N GLY A 163 -6.31 -12.53 -1.40
CA GLY A 163 -7.11 -13.29 -2.38
C GLY A 163 -6.76 -13.00 -3.84
N TRP A 164 -5.67 -12.28 -4.11
CA TRP A 164 -5.15 -12.13 -5.47
C TRP A 164 -4.36 -13.37 -5.90
N MET A 165 -4.76 -13.96 -7.01
CA MET A 165 -4.08 -15.12 -7.60
C MET A 165 -2.97 -14.65 -8.53
N LEU A 166 -1.74 -15.09 -8.27
CA LEU A 166 -0.63 -14.93 -9.21
C LEU A 166 -0.92 -15.75 -10.48
N LYS A 167 -0.93 -15.12 -11.65
CA LYS A 167 -1.22 -15.78 -12.93
C LYS A 167 0.04 -16.00 -13.75
N HIS A 168 0.85 -14.95 -13.86
CA HIS A 168 1.99 -14.95 -14.75
C HIS A 168 3.05 -13.95 -14.30
N SER A 169 4.32 -14.28 -14.51
CA SER A 169 5.43 -13.36 -14.39
C SER A 169 6.30 -13.47 -15.65
N SER A 170 6.63 -12.33 -16.25
CA SER A 170 7.50 -12.26 -17.43
C SER A 170 8.61 -11.24 -17.24
N LYS A 171 9.80 -11.57 -17.71
CA LYS A 171 10.89 -10.60 -17.89
C LYS A 171 10.72 -9.98 -19.27
N LYS A 172 10.58 -8.66 -19.34
CA LYS A 172 10.49 -7.89 -20.59
C LYS A 172 11.85 -7.33 -21.02
N GLY A 173 12.84 -7.36 -20.13
CA GLY A 173 14.20 -6.91 -20.41
C GLY A 173 15.06 -6.86 -19.15
N LYS A 174 16.26 -6.29 -19.26
CA LYS A 174 17.12 -6.03 -18.11
C LYS A 174 16.46 -4.95 -17.24
N TRP A 175 16.20 -5.26 -15.97
CA TRP A 175 15.49 -4.36 -15.04
C TRP A 175 14.08 -3.96 -15.52
N ASN A 176 13.42 -4.85 -16.27
CA ASN A 176 12.05 -4.68 -16.70
C ASN A 176 11.32 -6.02 -16.61
N SER A 177 10.37 -6.13 -15.69
CA SER A 177 9.53 -7.29 -15.55
C SER A 177 8.09 -6.91 -15.22
N GLU A 178 7.19 -7.81 -15.58
CA GLU A 178 5.75 -7.68 -15.41
C GLU A 178 5.24 -8.90 -14.65
N THR A 179 4.39 -8.68 -13.65
CA THR A 179 3.72 -9.73 -12.91
C THR A 179 2.22 -9.47 -12.87
N ILE A 180 1.43 -10.45 -13.27
CA ILE A 180 -0.02 -10.35 -13.39
C ILE A 180 -0.68 -11.10 -12.23
N PHE A 181 -1.53 -10.38 -11.51
CA PHE A 181 -2.42 -10.91 -10.49
C PHE A 181 -3.88 -10.74 -10.93
N GLU A 182 -4.72 -11.70 -10.56
CA GLU A 182 -6.17 -11.64 -10.79
C GLU A 182 -6.94 -11.90 -9.50
N LYS A 183 -8.02 -11.16 -9.29
CA LYS A 183 -8.94 -11.36 -8.18
C LYS A 183 -10.36 -11.50 -8.72
N LYS A 184 -11.01 -12.59 -8.32
CA LYS A 184 -12.44 -12.83 -8.60
C LYS A 184 -13.27 -11.94 -7.71
N LEU A 185 -14.24 -11.25 -8.31
CA LEU A 185 -15.19 -10.37 -7.65
C LEU A 185 -16.62 -10.91 -7.81
N SER A 186 -17.59 -10.24 -7.19
CA SER A 186 -19.01 -10.58 -7.36
C SER A 186 -19.47 -10.49 -8.82
N HIS A 187 -20.52 -11.24 -9.17
CA HIS A 187 -21.05 -11.30 -10.53
C HIS A 187 -20.01 -11.72 -11.58
N ASN A 188 -19.10 -12.62 -11.22
CA ASN A 188 -18.06 -13.18 -12.11
C ASN A 188 -17.07 -12.17 -12.72
N TRP A 189 -17.07 -10.92 -12.24
CA TRP A 189 -16.04 -9.96 -12.64
C TRP A 189 -14.65 -10.42 -12.18
N LEU A 190 -13.65 -10.14 -13.01
CA LEU A 190 -12.24 -10.27 -12.66
C LEU A 190 -11.62 -8.88 -12.64
N LEU A 191 -10.96 -8.54 -11.53
CA LEU A 191 -10.03 -7.43 -11.49
C LEU A 191 -8.62 -7.99 -11.70
N ARG A 192 -7.97 -7.53 -12.77
CA ARG A 192 -6.59 -7.88 -13.09
C ARG A 192 -5.69 -6.70 -12.74
N LYS A 193 -4.59 -7.00 -12.04
CA LYS A 193 -3.52 -6.06 -11.69
C LYS A 193 -2.26 -6.47 -12.43
N ILE A 194 -1.69 -5.54 -13.18
CA ILE A 194 -0.44 -5.70 -13.92
C ILE A 194 0.62 -4.91 -13.14
N CYS A 195 1.49 -5.63 -12.44
CA CYS A 195 2.55 -5.06 -11.61
C CYS A 195 3.83 -4.95 -12.43
N HIS A 196 4.36 -3.74 -12.54
CA HIS A 196 5.59 -3.44 -13.27
C HIS A 196 6.76 -3.23 -12.30
N ASP A 197 7.89 -3.86 -12.59
CA ASP A 197 9.21 -3.57 -12.01
C ASP A 197 10.12 -3.11 -13.14
N GLN A 198 10.29 -1.80 -13.27
CA GLN A 198 10.89 -1.18 -14.43
C GLN A 198 11.81 -0.01 -14.03
N LEU A 199 13.11 -0.15 -14.30
CA LEU A 199 14.02 0.99 -14.28
C LEU A 199 13.72 1.90 -15.50
N GLY A 200 13.60 3.21 -15.26
CA GLY A 200 13.17 4.14 -16.31
C GLY A 200 11.66 4.08 -16.60
N SER A 201 10.85 3.85 -15.57
CA SER A 201 9.39 3.85 -15.62
C SER A 201 8.82 5.13 -16.26
N PRO A 202 7.58 5.09 -16.81
CA PRO A 202 6.91 6.27 -17.37
C PRO A 202 6.90 7.47 -16.42
N LYS A 203 6.82 8.68 -17.00
CA LYS A 203 6.84 9.94 -16.25
C LYS A 203 5.80 9.93 -15.10
N GLY A 204 6.28 10.22 -13.89
CA GLY A 204 5.45 10.25 -12.68
C GLY A 204 5.24 8.88 -12.01
N LYS A 205 5.73 7.78 -12.57
CA LYS A 205 5.76 6.47 -11.92
C LYS A 205 7.12 6.24 -11.24
N GLY A 206 7.12 5.39 -10.21
CA GLY A 206 8.37 4.86 -9.63
C GLY A 206 8.76 3.56 -10.32
N CYS A 207 9.89 2.98 -9.91
CA CYS A 207 10.33 1.68 -10.45
C CYS A 207 9.30 0.56 -10.27
N TYR A 208 8.48 0.64 -9.22
CA TYR A 208 7.32 -0.23 -9.01
C TYR A 208 6.02 0.55 -9.23
N TRP A 209 5.19 0.11 -10.16
CA TRP A 209 3.91 0.73 -10.48
C TRP A 209 2.91 -0.29 -11.02
N ASP A 210 1.62 0.01 -10.94
CA ASP A 210 0.56 -0.91 -11.35
C ASP A 210 -0.32 -0.29 -12.43
N GLU A 211 -0.88 -1.16 -13.27
CA GLU A 211 -2.03 -0.91 -14.14
C GLU A 211 -3.13 -1.92 -13.83
N HIS A 212 -4.35 -1.62 -14.28
CA HIS A 212 -5.51 -2.46 -14.02
C HIS A 212 -6.32 -2.72 -15.28
N GLN A 213 -6.99 -3.88 -15.28
CA GLN A 213 -8.01 -4.24 -16.26
C GLN A 213 -9.20 -4.85 -15.52
N LEU A 214 -10.40 -4.66 -16.05
CA LEU A 214 -11.58 -5.41 -15.64
C LEU A 214 -11.97 -6.38 -16.75
N LEU A 215 -12.39 -7.57 -16.36
CA LEU A 215 -12.98 -8.54 -17.27
C LEU A 215 -14.37 -8.92 -16.77
N ASN A 216 -15.34 -8.90 -17.67
CA ASN A 216 -16.70 -9.35 -17.39
C ASN A 216 -16.84 -10.86 -17.66
N GLU A 217 -18.02 -11.43 -17.43
CA GLU A 217 -18.24 -12.87 -17.63
C GLU A 217 -18.16 -13.32 -19.11
N HIS A 218 -18.38 -12.39 -20.05
CA HIS A 218 -18.30 -12.63 -21.49
C HIS A 218 -16.87 -12.58 -22.02
N GLY A 219 -15.91 -12.16 -21.19
CA GLY A 219 -14.50 -12.02 -21.56
C GLY A 219 -14.13 -10.65 -22.13
N ASP A 220 -15.03 -9.66 -22.11
CA ASP A 220 -14.73 -8.29 -22.51
C ASP A 220 -13.70 -7.68 -21.55
N ILE A 221 -12.70 -7.00 -22.11
CA ILE A 221 -11.61 -6.40 -21.34
C ILE A 221 -11.74 -4.88 -21.35
N PHE A 222 -11.90 -4.31 -20.15
CA PHE A 222 -11.91 -2.86 -19.93
C PHE A 222 -10.55 -2.43 -19.40
N VAL A 223 -9.75 -1.77 -20.24
CA VAL A 223 -8.43 -1.25 -19.86
C VAL A 223 -8.58 -0.03 -18.94
N LYS A 224 -7.91 -0.06 -17.78
CA LYS A 224 -7.91 0.99 -16.76
C LYS A 224 -6.47 1.39 -16.41
N SER A 225 -5.70 1.81 -17.41
CA SER A 225 -4.28 2.18 -17.26
C SER A 225 -4.04 3.41 -16.38
N SER A 226 -5.06 4.26 -16.20
CA SER A 226 -5.00 5.41 -15.29
C SER A 226 -5.17 5.04 -13.81
N TRP A 227 -5.68 3.84 -13.50
CA TRP A 227 -5.86 3.38 -12.13
C TRP A 227 -4.51 3.00 -11.52
N GLU A 228 -4.03 3.85 -10.62
CA GLU A 228 -2.71 3.70 -10.00
C GLU A 228 -2.73 2.71 -8.84
N TRP A 229 -3.91 2.49 -8.28
CA TRP A 229 -4.22 1.52 -7.25
C TRP A 229 -5.68 1.12 -7.42
N ALA A 230 -6.01 -0.16 -7.28
CA ALA A 230 -7.38 -0.63 -7.22
C ALA A 230 -7.48 -1.91 -6.39
N GLU A 231 -8.62 -2.08 -5.74
CA GLU A 231 -8.96 -3.25 -4.93
C GLU A 231 -10.46 -3.54 -5.03
N GLY A 232 -10.80 -4.82 -5.07
CA GLY A 232 -12.17 -5.30 -4.99
C GLY A 232 -12.60 -5.48 -3.55
N PHE A 233 -13.74 -4.90 -3.19
CA PHE A 233 -14.33 -5.02 -1.85
C PHE A 233 -15.85 -5.14 -1.96
N ASP A 234 -16.40 -6.20 -1.36
CA ASP A 234 -17.81 -6.59 -1.44
C ASP A 234 -18.32 -6.68 -2.90
N LYS A 235 -19.34 -5.87 -3.23
CA LYS A 235 -19.94 -5.74 -4.57
C LYS A 235 -19.40 -4.52 -5.32
N SER A 236 -18.21 -4.05 -4.97
CA SER A 236 -17.63 -2.83 -5.52
C SER A 236 -16.14 -2.95 -5.80
N ILE A 237 -15.65 -2.04 -6.63
CA ILE A 237 -14.24 -1.78 -6.85
C ILE A 237 -13.96 -0.37 -6.35
N ILE A 238 -12.92 -0.24 -5.53
CA ILE A 238 -12.37 1.05 -5.12
C ILE A 238 -11.07 1.24 -5.89
N PHE A 239 -10.87 2.42 -6.46
CA PHE A 239 -9.65 2.71 -7.21
C PHE A 239 -9.19 4.15 -7.02
N ALA A 240 -7.90 4.36 -7.20
CA ALA A 240 -7.26 5.66 -7.16
C ALA A 240 -6.83 6.09 -8.57
N GLU A 241 -7.21 7.30 -8.95
CA GLU A 241 -6.87 7.92 -10.22
C GLU A 241 -6.67 9.42 -9.99
N GLY A 242 -5.56 9.97 -10.48
CA GLY A 242 -5.31 11.42 -10.41
C GLY A 242 -5.28 12.00 -8.98
N GLY A 243 -4.93 11.20 -7.97
CA GLY A 243 -4.95 11.64 -6.56
C GLY A 243 -6.34 11.69 -5.94
N ILE A 244 -7.33 11.07 -6.58
CA ILE A 244 -8.71 10.98 -6.13
C ILE A 244 -9.05 9.49 -5.94
N LEU A 245 -9.81 9.17 -4.90
CA LEU A 245 -10.34 7.83 -4.65
C LEU A 245 -11.80 7.77 -5.12
N TYR A 246 -12.14 6.73 -5.86
CA TYR A 246 -13.45 6.48 -6.44
C TYR A 246 -13.98 5.10 -6.05
N GLN A 247 -15.29 4.92 -6.17
CA GLN A 247 -15.98 3.64 -6.04
C GLN A 247 -16.89 3.38 -7.24
N ILE A 248 -16.85 2.17 -7.76
CA ILE A 248 -17.80 1.65 -8.76
C ILE A 248 -18.47 0.40 -8.20
N PHE A 249 -19.78 0.29 -8.36
CA PHE A 249 -20.54 -0.91 -7.98
C PHE A 249 -20.66 -1.88 -9.16
N LEU A 250 -20.53 -3.17 -8.85
CA LEU A 250 -20.77 -4.29 -9.76
C LEU A 250 -22.27 -4.59 -9.75
N GLN A 251 -23.01 -4.10 -10.74
CA GLN A 251 -24.49 -4.17 -10.76
C GLN A 251 -25.00 -5.52 -11.28
N SER A 252 -24.35 -6.05 -12.31
CA SER A 252 -24.55 -7.37 -12.88
C SER A 252 -23.20 -7.89 -13.39
N SER A 253 -23.21 -9.01 -14.09
CA SER A 253 -22.01 -9.64 -14.65
C SER A 253 -21.38 -8.91 -15.83
N ASP A 254 -22.08 -7.92 -16.38
CA ASP A 254 -21.70 -7.12 -17.55
C ASP A 254 -21.90 -5.61 -17.33
N LYS A 255 -22.50 -5.19 -16.21
CA LYS A 255 -22.83 -3.78 -15.92
C LYS A 255 -22.15 -3.26 -14.67
N LEU A 256 -21.59 -2.06 -14.80
CA LEU A 256 -20.97 -1.26 -13.75
C LEU A 256 -21.79 0.01 -13.49
N SER A 257 -21.76 0.53 -12.27
CA SER A 257 -22.27 1.89 -12.00
C SER A 257 -21.32 2.95 -12.55
N GLU A 258 -21.81 4.19 -12.63
CA GLU A 258 -20.92 5.35 -12.77
C GLU A 258 -19.93 5.44 -11.59
N PRO A 259 -18.69 5.93 -11.80
CA PRO A 259 -17.74 6.15 -10.73
C PRO A 259 -18.22 7.22 -9.75
N LYS A 260 -18.37 6.85 -8.49
CA LYS A 260 -18.65 7.76 -7.38
C LYS A 260 -17.34 8.28 -6.79
N LEU A 261 -17.14 9.60 -6.76
CA LEU A 261 -16.04 10.22 -6.03
C LEU A 261 -16.20 9.96 -4.52
N LEU A 262 -15.17 9.40 -3.90
CA LEU A 262 -15.11 9.24 -2.44
C LEU A 262 -14.37 10.42 -1.80
N HIS A 263 -13.18 10.77 -2.29
CA HIS A 263 -12.37 11.86 -1.74
C HIS A 263 -11.25 12.32 -2.67
N ASP A 264 -10.98 13.63 -2.73
CA ASP A 264 -9.83 14.22 -3.44
C ASP A 264 -8.69 14.54 -2.45
N PHE A 265 -7.50 14.01 -2.72
CA PHE A 265 -6.33 14.13 -1.85
C PHE A 265 -5.27 15.11 -2.35
N ASN A 266 -5.53 15.83 -3.44
CA ASN A 266 -4.53 16.69 -4.07
C ASN A 266 -4.20 17.93 -3.22
N GLU A 267 -5.21 18.54 -2.59
CA GLU A 267 -5.06 19.83 -1.91
C GLU A 267 -4.56 19.76 -0.46
N TYR A 268 -4.33 18.56 0.10
CA TYR A 268 -3.80 18.42 1.45
C TYR A 268 -2.42 19.09 1.61
N LYS A 269 -2.32 19.92 2.64
CA LYS A 269 -1.10 20.61 3.08
C LYS A 269 -0.66 20.05 4.42
N PHE A 270 0.64 20.18 4.71
CA PHE A 270 1.20 19.73 5.98
C PHE A 270 0.44 20.33 7.16
N GLU A 271 0.10 19.47 8.11
CA GLU A 271 -0.52 19.83 9.39
C GLU A 271 0.21 19.06 10.49
N PHE A 272 0.55 19.74 11.58
CA PHE A 272 1.10 19.06 12.74
C PHE A 272 -0.02 18.41 13.54
N ARG A 273 0.00 17.08 13.65
CA ARG A 273 -0.90 16.30 14.52
C ARG A 273 -0.07 15.36 15.40
N GLN A 274 -0.36 15.39 16.70
CA GLN A 274 0.25 14.49 17.68
C GLN A 274 -0.63 13.25 17.88
N ALA A 275 0.00 12.08 17.94
CA ALA A 275 -0.72 10.84 18.24
C ALA A 275 -1.28 10.87 19.69
N PRO A 276 -2.49 10.35 19.94
CA PRO A 276 -3.19 10.46 21.22
C PRO A 276 -2.74 9.43 22.27
N TYR A 277 -1.56 8.87 22.12
CA TYR A 277 -0.95 7.87 23.01
C TYR A 277 0.55 8.06 22.98
#